data_AF-A0A2P2HXX8-F1
#
_entry.id   AF-A0A2P2HXX8-F1
#
_cell.length_a   1.000
_cell.length_b   1.000
_cell.length_c   1.000
_cell.angle_alpha   90.00
_cell.angle_beta   90.00
_cell.angle_gamma   90.00
#
_symmetry.space_group_name_H-M   'P 1'
#
loop_
_entity.id
_entity.type
_entity.pdbx_description
1 polymer ?
#
loop_
_entity_poly.entity_id
_entity_poly.type
_entity_poly.pdbx_seq_one_letter_code
_entity_poly.pdbx_strand_id
1 'polypeptide(L)'
;FHFSNNIRIEDIVLDFDAGRTGSVSSTWYSLGNHGYDNYFSAMHALFLAHGPSFKTGVKVPPFQNLQLYNLMCHLTGVDPAPNNGTWGALNYMLEVPAPVAKLPTEKRPRVAKYPKDAMLRSRLGVSGCPGDLKKGEAWLSSLKLSHAEQEAAEAKHLPWGIPLMGNLSAAPILLHHQDHVTAYSEKLKMPLWTSFTLTSGPEGTAATPNWSSDVRLHKANSVRCDDYDKLDNNTIMAPLFPPEFSLDKTLDRVPYIVSNAAPSTEQQQKHWRLLLDELMLRWLGGGQLNVILGPAFDLNADSIVDNF
;
A
#
# COMPACT_ATOMS: atom_id res chain seq x y z
N PHE A 1 -0.67 -11.31 -12.13
CA PHE A 1 -1.20 -12.50 -12.83
C PHE A 1 -2.10 -13.39 -11.98
N HIS A 2 -1.97 -13.47 -10.64
CA HIS A 2 -2.60 -14.53 -9.82
C HIS A 2 -2.32 -15.94 -10.40
N PHE A 3 -1.04 -16.17 -10.70
CA PHE A 3 -0.54 -17.32 -11.46
C PHE A 3 0.70 -17.90 -10.75
N SER A 4 0.48 -18.39 -9.53
CA SER A 4 1.53 -18.90 -8.64
C SER A 4 1.03 -20.01 -7.72
N ASN A 5 -0.16 -19.82 -7.10
CA ASN A 5 -0.70 -20.74 -6.09
C ASN A 5 -1.41 -21.97 -6.68
N ASN A 6 -0.70 -22.78 -7.46
CA ASN A 6 -1.18 -24.10 -7.87
C ASN A 6 -0.01 -25.02 -8.24
N ILE A 7 -0.02 -26.26 -7.77
CA ILE A 7 1.03 -27.25 -8.10
C ILE A 7 1.15 -27.59 -9.59
N ARG A 8 0.16 -27.19 -10.41
CA ARG A 8 0.16 -27.36 -11.87
C ARG A 8 0.80 -26.20 -12.60
N ILE A 9 1.17 -25.12 -11.89
CA ILE A 9 2.00 -24.04 -12.42
C ILE A 9 3.43 -24.40 -12.06
N GLU A 10 4.28 -24.57 -13.05
CA GLU A 10 5.67 -24.93 -12.85
C GLU A 10 6.47 -23.82 -12.16
N ASP A 11 7.53 -24.21 -11.44
CA ASP A 11 8.39 -23.29 -10.68
C ASP A 11 9.07 -22.22 -11.55
N ILE A 12 9.18 -22.46 -12.86
CA ILE A 12 9.80 -21.57 -13.83
C ILE A 12 8.76 -21.17 -14.88
N VAL A 13 8.34 -19.90 -14.83
CA VAL A 13 7.46 -19.28 -15.81
C VAL A 13 8.27 -18.31 -16.66
N LEU A 14 8.11 -18.39 -17.99
CA LEU A 14 8.73 -17.49 -18.94
C LEU A 14 7.69 -16.48 -19.45
N ASP A 15 7.87 -15.21 -19.11
CA ASP A 15 7.05 -14.12 -19.64
C ASP A 15 7.67 -13.58 -20.93
N PHE A 16 6.93 -13.69 -22.04
CA PHE A 16 7.39 -13.32 -23.37
C PHE A 16 6.69 -12.05 -23.85
N ASP A 17 7.44 -11.15 -24.47
CA ASP A 17 6.87 -10.07 -25.28
C ASP A 17 5.90 -10.65 -26.34
N ALA A 18 4.81 -9.93 -26.59
CA ALA A 18 3.82 -10.33 -27.59
C ALA A 18 4.48 -10.61 -28.97
N GLY A 19 4.14 -11.75 -29.56
CA GLY A 19 4.70 -12.22 -30.83
C GLY A 19 6.00 -13.02 -30.72
N ARG A 20 6.60 -13.16 -29.53
CA ARG A 20 7.71 -14.09 -29.29
C ARG A 20 7.19 -15.45 -28.83
N THR A 21 7.96 -16.52 -28.99
CA THR A 21 7.59 -17.86 -28.50
C THR A 21 8.87 -18.63 -28.17
N GLY A 22 8.85 -19.38 -27.07
CA GLY A 22 9.90 -20.34 -26.72
C GLY A 22 9.46 -21.76 -27.05
N SER A 23 10.34 -22.54 -27.67
CA SER A 23 10.13 -23.98 -27.91
C SER A 23 11.45 -24.72 -27.77
N VAL A 24 11.41 -25.91 -27.14
CA VAL A 24 12.54 -26.85 -27.13
C VAL A 24 12.66 -27.66 -28.42
N SER A 25 11.59 -27.68 -29.23
CA SER A 25 11.60 -28.30 -30.56
C SER A 25 11.92 -27.25 -31.62
N SER A 26 12.93 -27.53 -32.45
CA SER A 26 13.34 -26.68 -33.56
C SER A 26 12.39 -26.71 -34.76
N THR A 27 11.43 -27.63 -34.78
CA THR A 27 10.43 -27.76 -35.87
C THR A 27 9.10 -27.11 -35.54
N TRP A 28 8.92 -26.62 -34.30
CA TRP A 28 7.70 -25.98 -33.88
C TRP A 28 7.64 -24.53 -34.37
N TYR A 29 6.57 -24.19 -35.10
CA TYR A 29 6.27 -22.81 -35.48
C TYR A 29 4.76 -22.59 -35.37
N SER A 30 4.36 -21.35 -35.08
CA SER A 30 2.96 -20.93 -35.11
C SER A 30 2.84 -19.63 -35.91
N LEU A 31 1.84 -19.55 -36.79
CA LEU A 31 1.56 -18.35 -37.59
C LEU A 31 0.84 -17.27 -36.78
N GLY A 32 0.06 -17.69 -35.78
CA GLY A 32 -0.67 -16.81 -34.86
C GLY A 32 -0.81 -17.51 -33.53
N ASN A 33 -0.54 -16.78 -32.44
CA ASN A 33 -0.53 -17.37 -31.11
C ASN A 33 -1.18 -16.43 -30.10
N HIS A 34 -1.55 -17.00 -28.95
CA HIS A 34 -2.11 -16.29 -27.81
C HIS A 34 -1.58 -16.91 -26.51
N GLY A 35 -1.84 -16.26 -25.37
CA GLY A 35 -1.34 -16.70 -24.06
C GLY A 35 -0.23 -15.80 -23.48
N TYR A 36 0.02 -14.65 -24.12
CA TYR A 36 0.86 -13.57 -23.58
C TYR A 36 0.17 -12.87 -22.39
N ASP A 37 0.87 -11.90 -21.79
CA ASP A 37 0.28 -10.99 -20.80
C ASP A 37 -1.09 -10.47 -21.28
N ASN A 38 -2.09 -10.62 -20.41
CA ASN A 38 -3.46 -10.23 -20.67
C ASN A 38 -3.68 -8.71 -20.78
N TYR A 39 -2.67 -7.89 -20.44
CA TYR A 39 -2.66 -6.44 -20.70
C TYR A 39 -2.26 -6.07 -22.14
N PHE A 40 -1.71 -7.01 -22.93
CA PHE A 40 -1.48 -6.73 -24.34
C PHE A 40 -2.81 -6.60 -25.08
N SER A 41 -2.97 -5.50 -25.82
CA SER A 41 -4.21 -5.23 -26.58
C SER A 41 -4.61 -6.36 -27.54
N ALA A 42 -3.63 -7.10 -28.09
CA ALA A 42 -3.86 -8.26 -28.95
C ALA A 42 -4.50 -9.46 -28.21
N MET A 43 -4.42 -9.52 -26.88
CA MET A 43 -5.00 -10.56 -26.03
C MET A 43 -6.39 -10.19 -25.48
N HIS A 44 -6.87 -8.97 -25.75
CA HIS A 44 -8.19 -8.54 -25.28
C HIS A 44 -9.32 -9.29 -25.99
N ALA A 45 -10.34 -9.70 -25.23
CA ALA A 45 -11.51 -10.38 -25.76
C ALA A 45 -12.68 -9.40 -26.04
N LEU A 46 -13.57 -9.80 -26.95
CA LEU A 46 -14.82 -9.07 -27.21
C LEU A 46 -15.87 -9.39 -26.16
N PHE A 47 -16.61 -8.37 -25.71
CA PHE A 47 -17.83 -8.52 -24.93
C PHE A 47 -18.96 -7.69 -25.57
N LEU A 48 -20.09 -8.34 -25.86
CA LEU A 48 -21.32 -7.71 -26.32
C LEU A 48 -22.49 -8.33 -25.56
N ALA A 49 -23.36 -7.49 -25.02
CA ALA A 49 -24.55 -7.92 -24.30
C ALA A 49 -25.80 -7.22 -24.86
N HIS A 50 -26.88 -7.98 -25.00
CA HIS A 50 -28.17 -7.48 -25.46
C HIS A 50 -29.28 -8.23 -24.74
N GLY A 51 -30.25 -7.51 -24.21
CA GLY A 51 -31.40 -8.06 -23.50
C GLY A 51 -32.06 -7.04 -22.59
N PRO A 52 -33.23 -7.35 -22.03
CA PRO A 52 -34.02 -6.41 -21.23
C PRO A 52 -33.34 -5.96 -19.94
N SER A 53 -32.40 -6.75 -19.42
CA SER A 53 -31.67 -6.42 -18.20
C SER A 53 -30.49 -5.46 -18.44
N PHE A 54 -30.04 -5.30 -19.68
CA PHE A 54 -28.89 -4.48 -20.05
C PHE A 54 -29.34 -3.11 -20.57
N LYS A 55 -28.56 -2.08 -20.23
CA LYS A 55 -28.76 -0.74 -20.81
C LYS A 55 -28.52 -0.78 -22.32
N THR A 56 -29.37 -0.09 -23.07
CA THR A 56 -29.28 -0.03 -24.53
C THR A 56 -28.33 1.09 -25.00
N GLY A 57 -27.50 0.81 -26.00
CA GLY A 57 -26.65 1.84 -26.65
C GLY A 57 -25.48 2.34 -25.79
N VAL A 58 -25.11 1.61 -24.73
CA VAL A 58 -24.03 1.99 -23.82
C VAL A 58 -22.73 1.30 -24.20
N LYS A 59 -21.66 2.09 -24.34
CA LYS A 59 -20.28 1.58 -24.37
C LYS A 59 -19.72 1.57 -22.95
N VAL A 60 -19.28 0.41 -22.49
CA VAL A 60 -18.72 0.21 -21.16
C VAL A 60 -17.19 0.28 -21.17
N PRO A 61 -16.54 0.69 -20.06
CA PRO A 61 -15.09 0.56 -19.90
C PRO A 61 -14.64 -0.91 -19.96
N PRO A 62 -13.36 -1.19 -20.28
CA PRO A 62 -12.79 -2.53 -20.15
C PRO A 62 -12.95 -3.07 -18.73
N PHE A 63 -13.20 -4.37 -18.61
CA PHE A 63 -13.29 -5.07 -17.34
C PHE A 63 -12.71 -6.49 -17.48
N GLN A 64 -12.38 -7.12 -16.36
CA GLN A 64 -11.83 -8.47 -16.34
C GLN A 64 -12.95 -9.52 -16.49
N ASN A 65 -12.71 -10.57 -17.30
CA ASN A 65 -13.70 -11.62 -17.56
C ASN A 65 -14.16 -12.38 -16.30
N LEU A 66 -13.36 -12.40 -15.22
CA LEU A 66 -13.73 -12.97 -13.93
C LEU A 66 -15.01 -12.35 -13.33
N GLN A 67 -15.38 -11.13 -13.75
CA GLN A 67 -16.60 -10.45 -13.31
C GLN A 67 -17.87 -11.03 -13.93
N LEU A 68 -17.77 -11.80 -15.03
CA LEU A 68 -18.91 -12.31 -15.78
C LEU A 68 -19.74 -13.34 -15.00
N TYR A 69 -19.10 -14.14 -14.14
CA TYR A 69 -19.80 -15.14 -13.33
C TYR A 69 -20.86 -14.48 -12.42
N ASN A 70 -20.47 -13.45 -11.66
CA ASN A 70 -21.39 -12.69 -10.81
C ASN A 70 -22.52 -12.02 -11.61
N LEU A 71 -22.19 -11.48 -12.79
CA LEU A 71 -23.19 -10.90 -13.69
C LEU A 71 -24.23 -11.94 -14.13
N MET A 72 -23.79 -13.12 -14.56
CA MET A 72 -24.70 -14.19 -14.99
C MET A 72 -25.57 -14.70 -13.83
N CYS A 73 -25.00 -14.86 -12.63
CA CYS A 73 -25.73 -15.20 -11.41
C CYS A 73 -26.86 -14.18 -11.14
N HIS A 74 -26.56 -12.88 -11.16
CA HIS A 74 -27.57 -11.83 -10.99
C HIS A 74 -28.67 -11.89 -12.06
N LEU A 75 -28.30 -12.04 -13.33
CA LEU A 75 -29.25 -12.10 -14.45
C LEU A 75 -30.19 -13.32 -14.41
N THR A 76 -29.72 -14.42 -13.82
CA THR A 76 -30.48 -15.69 -13.73
C THR A 76 -31.16 -15.89 -12.38
N GLY A 77 -30.93 -15.01 -11.40
CA GLY A 77 -31.47 -15.12 -10.05
C GLY A 77 -30.85 -16.26 -9.23
N VAL A 78 -29.63 -16.69 -9.57
CA VAL A 78 -28.88 -17.73 -8.86
C VAL A 78 -27.89 -17.09 -7.90
N ASP A 79 -27.80 -17.60 -6.68
CA ASP A 79 -26.79 -17.17 -5.72
C ASP A 79 -25.39 -17.58 -6.20
N PRO A 80 -24.43 -16.64 -6.29
CA PRO A 80 -23.08 -16.97 -6.73
C PRO A 80 -22.34 -17.82 -5.69
N ALA A 81 -21.62 -18.85 -6.15
CA ALA A 81 -20.63 -19.54 -5.34
C ALA A 81 -19.39 -18.62 -5.08
N PRO A 82 -18.55 -18.92 -4.08
CA PRO A 82 -17.32 -18.17 -3.84
C PRO A 82 -16.45 -18.08 -5.10
N ASN A 83 -16.08 -16.86 -5.48
CA ASN A 83 -15.30 -16.58 -6.70
C ASN A 83 -14.51 -15.26 -6.52
N ASN A 84 -13.56 -14.98 -7.42
CA ASN A 84 -12.72 -13.78 -7.35
C ASN A 84 -13.36 -12.52 -7.96
N GLY A 85 -14.55 -12.64 -8.56
CA GLY A 85 -15.31 -11.50 -9.06
C GLY A 85 -15.80 -10.61 -7.92
N THR A 86 -15.77 -9.30 -8.15
CA THR A 86 -16.31 -8.31 -7.22
C THR A 86 -17.80 -8.14 -7.49
N TRP A 87 -18.63 -8.58 -6.56
CA TRP A 87 -20.08 -8.47 -6.69
C TRP A 87 -20.52 -7.01 -6.93
N GLY A 88 -21.33 -6.79 -7.96
CA GLY A 88 -21.80 -5.46 -8.35
C GLY A 88 -20.80 -4.62 -9.15
N ALA A 89 -19.58 -5.08 -9.43
CA ALA A 89 -18.61 -4.33 -10.24
C ALA A 89 -19.13 -3.97 -11.63
N LEU A 90 -20.03 -4.78 -12.20
CA LEU A 90 -20.64 -4.55 -13.51
C LEU A 90 -22.03 -3.89 -13.44
N ASN A 91 -22.48 -3.43 -12.27
CA ASN A 91 -23.82 -2.85 -12.10
C ASN A 91 -24.12 -1.67 -13.03
N TYR A 92 -23.10 -0.92 -13.42
CA TYR A 92 -23.26 0.26 -14.26
C TYR A 92 -23.80 -0.05 -15.66
N MET A 93 -23.74 -1.30 -16.13
CA MET A 93 -24.29 -1.74 -17.43
C MET A 93 -25.73 -2.27 -17.38
N LEU A 94 -26.31 -2.41 -16.18
CA LEU A 94 -27.62 -3.02 -15.97
C LEU A 94 -28.72 -1.97 -15.76
N GLU A 95 -29.92 -2.23 -16.28
CA GLU A 95 -31.12 -1.41 -16.00
C GLU A 95 -31.52 -1.49 -14.52
N VAL A 96 -31.43 -2.70 -13.94
CA VAL A 96 -31.65 -2.94 -12.50
C VAL A 96 -30.37 -3.52 -11.89
N PRO A 97 -29.55 -2.69 -11.21
CA PRO A 97 -28.32 -3.12 -10.54
C PRO A 97 -28.55 -4.19 -9.48
N ALA A 98 -27.56 -5.07 -9.28
CA ALA A 98 -27.54 -5.97 -8.15
C ALA A 98 -27.39 -5.19 -6.83
N PRO A 99 -28.08 -5.57 -5.74
CA PRO A 99 -27.87 -4.95 -4.44
C PRO A 99 -26.43 -5.22 -3.98
N VAL A 100 -25.71 -4.17 -3.61
CA VAL A 100 -24.34 -4.26 -3.08
C VAL A 100 -24.39 -4.01 -1.57
N ALA A 101 -23.75 -4.88 -0.80
CA ALA A 101 -23.65 -4.72 0.64
C ALA A 101 -22.95 -3.40 0.97
N LYS A 102 -23.40 -2.74 2.04
CA LYS A 102 -22.68 -1.57 2.57
C LYS A 102 -21.32 -2.03 3.09
N LEU A 103 -20.31 -1.17 2.94
CA LEU A 103 -18.99 -1.42 3.52
C LEU A 103 -19.14 -1.68 5.04
N PRO A 104 -18.35 -2.61 5.60
CA PRO A 104 -18.37 -2.87 7.03
C PRO A 104 -17.99 -1.60 7.79
N THR A 105 -18.62 -1.40 8.96
CA THR A 105 -18.24 -0.32 9.86
C THR A 105 -17.16 -0.84 10.81
N GLU A 106 -15.97 -0.27 10.73
CA GLU A 106 -14.88 -0.58 11.66
C GLU A 106 -14.75 0.48 12.74
N LYS A 107 -14.27 0.05 13.91
CA LYS A 107 -13.94 0.99 14.98
C LYS A 107 -12.72 1.80 14.55
N ARG A 108 -12.83 3.14 14.66
CA ARG A 108 -11.70 4.04 14.41
C ARG A 108 -10.47 3.59 15.21
N PRO A 109 -9.30 3.43 14.57
CA PRO A 109 -8.07 3.11 15.27
C PRO A 109 -7.71 4.19 16.31
N ARG A 110 -7.01 3.80 17.37
CA ARG A 110 -6.65 4.73 18.44
C ARG A 110 -5.54 5.67 17.97
N VAL A 111 -5.59 6.94 18.38
CA VAL A 111 -4.52 7.90 18.10
C VAL A 111 -3.40 7.75 19.14
N ALA A 112 -2.15 7.70 18.69
CA ALA A 112 -0.99 7.66 19.56
C ALA A 112 -0.83 9.02 20.27
N LYS A 113 -0.65 8.99 21.60
CA LYS A 113 -0.54 10.20 22.41
C LYS A 113 0.92 10.59 22.59
N TYR A 114 1.21 11.88 22.44
CA TYR A 114 2.48 12.44 22.88
C TYR A 114 2.64 12.22 24.40
N PRO A 115 3.81 11.75 24.88
CA PRO A 115 4.02 11.46 26.29
C PRO A 115 4.01 12.73 27.13
N LYS A 116 3.59 12.61 28.39
CA LYS A 116 3.81 13.68 29.39
C LYS A 116 5.31 13.83 29.66
N ASP A 117 5.75 15.01 30.10
CA ASP A 117 7.18 15.33 30.32
C ASP A 117 7.93 14.31 31.18
N ALA A 118 7.27 13.76 32.23
CA ALA A 118 7.86 12.73 33.08
C ALA A 118 8.21 11.43 32.31
N MET A 119 7.40 11.07 31.32
CA MET A 119 7.61 9.88 30.48
C MET A 119 8.42 10.15 29.22
N LEU A 120 8.55 11.42 28.80
CA LEU A 120 9.30 11.77 27.59
C LEU A 120 10.74 11.27 27.70
N ARG A 121 11.41 11.54 28.83
CA ARG A 121 12.82 11.16 29.05
C ARG A 121 13.06 9.65 28.93
N SER A 122 12.11 8.82 29.38
CA SER A 122 12.26 7.36 29.29
C SER A 122 12.02 6.80 27.89
N ARG A 123 11.57 7.63 26.94
CA ARG A 123 11.22 7.23 25.56
C ARG A 123 12.18 7.76 24.49
N LEU A 124 13.12 8.62 24.85
CA LEU A 124 14.05 9.25 23.90
C LEU A 124 15.04 8.27 23.25
N GLY A 125 15.30 7.12 23.90
CA GLY A 125 16.30 6.15 23.47
C GLY A 125 15.85 4.69 23.58
N VAL A 126 14.57 4.43 23.31
CA VAL A 126 14.01 3.07 23.43
C VAL A 126 14.30 2.19 22.21
N SER A 127 14.60 2.81 21.07
CA SER A 127 14.92 2.11 19.83
C SER A 127 16.36 1.55 19.81
N GLY A 128 17.26 2.16 20.58
CA GLY A 128 18.70 1.81 20.55
C GLY A 128 19.41 2.28 19.28
N CYS A 129 18.76 3.11 18.46
CA CYS A 129 19.34 3.59 17.21
C CYS A 129 20.40 4.68 17.45
N PRO A 130 21.40 4.85 16.55
CA PRO A 130 22.45 5.85 16.71
C PRO A 130 21.94 7.30 16.85
N GLY A 131 20.78 7.61 16.26
CA GLY A 131 20.14 8.92 16.31
C GLY A 131 19.28 9.17 17.55
N ASP A 132 19.18 8.20 18.46
CA ASP A 132 18.43 8.33 19.70
C ASP A 132 18.87 9.52 20.54
N LEU A 133 17.90 10.18 21.14
CA LEU A 133 18.11 11.42 21.85
C LEU A 133 18.55 11.17 23.30
N LYS A 134 19.52 11.95 23.78
CA LYS A 134 19.91 11.96 25.20
C LYS A 134 19.07 12.95 26.02
N LYS A 135 18.53 13.97 25.38
CA LYS A 135 17.70 15.03 25.96
C LYS A 135 16.62 15.44 24.96
N GLY A 136 15.52 15.99 25.45
CA GLY A 136 14.46 16.51 24.57
C GLY A 136 14.99 17.65 23.71
N GLU A 137 14.66 17.61 22.42
CA GLU A 137 14.97 18.65 21.44
C GLU A 137 13.68 19.34 20.96
N ALA A 138 13.81 20.56 20.43
CA ALA A 138 12.66 21.40 20.08
C ALA A 138 11.74 20.77 19.01
N TRP A 139 12.33 20.07 18.03
CA TRP A 139 11.59 19.43 16.94
C TRP A 139 10.58 18.39 17.44
N LEU A 140 10.77 17.77 18.62
CA LEU A 140 9.80 16.81 19.17
C LEU A 140 8.41 17.42 19.39
N SER A 141 8.33 18.74 19.53
CA SER A 141 7.04 19.44 19.61
C SER A 141 6.20 19.30 18.33
N SER A 142 6.81 19.06 17.17
CA SER A 142 6.11 18.79 15.91
C SER A 142 5.32 17.47 15.92
N LEU A 143 5.59 16.57 16.88
CA LEU A 143 4.84 15.34 17.07
C LEU A 143 3.64 15.51 18.03
N LYS A 144 3.48 16.70 18.62
CA LYS A 144 2.43 17.03 19.61
C LYS A 144 1.29 17.80 18.95
N LEU A 145 0.66 17.21 17.94
CA LEU A 145 -0.49 17.81 17.26
C LEU A 145 -1.71 17.86 18.19
N SER A 146 -2.39 19.00 18.19
CA SER A 146 -3.73 19.19 18.75
C SER A 146 -4.79 18.38 18.00
N HIS A 147 -6.00 18.28 18.56
CA HIS A 147 -7.10 17.58 17.89
C HIS A 147 -7.43 18.21 16.52
N ALA A 148 -7.45 19.54 16.44
CA ALA A 148 -7.75 20.24 15.20
C ALA A 148 -6.67 20.01 14.13
N GLU A 149 -5.40 19.95 14.54
CA GLU A 149 -4.29 19.62 13.63
C GLU A 149 -4.33 18.16 13.17
N GLN A 150 -4.73 17.22 14.05
CA GLN A 150 -4.96 15.83 13.67
C GLN A 150 -6.09 15.70 12.65
N GLU A 151 -7.21 16.39 12.86
CA GLU A 151 -8.33 16.43 11.90
C GLU A 151 -7.93 17.06 10.57
N ALA A 152 -7.14 18.14 10.59
CA ALA A 152 -6.62 18.77 9.38
C ALA A 152 -5.65 17.85 8.61
N ALA A 153 -4.78 17.13 9.33
CA ALA A 153 -3.89 16.14 8.74
C ALA A 153 -4.68 14.98 8.10
N GLU A 154 -5.71 14.45 8.77
CA GLU A 154 -6.59 13.43 8.19
C GLU A 154 -7.38 13.96 6.99
N ALA A 155 -7.94 15.17 7.05
CA ALA A 155 -8.69 15.75 5.93
C ALA A 155 -7.80 15.93 4.68
N LYS A 156 -6.52 16.26 4.87
CA LYS A 156 -5.56 16.44 3.78
C LYS A 156 -5.01 15.11 3.26
N HIS A 157 -4.64 14.20 4.15
CA HIS A 157 -3.87 13.00 3.83
C HIS A 157 -4.72 11.74 3.74
N LEU A 158 -5.98 11.76 4.19
CA LEU A 158 -6.92 10.66 4.08
C LEU A 158 -8.23 11.14 3.45
N PRO A 159 -8.20 11.67 2.19
CA PRO A 159 -9.38 12.28 1.56
C PRO A 159 -10.56 11.31 1.38
N TRP A 160 -10.31 10.00 1.44
CA TRP A 160 -11.32 8.94 1.36
C TRP A 160 -11.57 8.23 2.69
N GLY A 161 -11.05 8.77 3.79
CA GLY A 161 -11.11 8.18 5.12
C GLY A 161 -9.96 7.21 5.41
N ILE A 162 -9.98 6.69 6.64
CA ILE A 162 -8.98 5.75 7.13
C ILE A 162 -9.19 4.39 6.42
N PRO A 163 -8.14 3.81 5.78
CA PRO A 163 -8.21 2.47 5.22
C PRO A 163 -8.75 1.45 6.23
N LEU A 164 -9.77 0.70 5.81
CA LEU A 164 -10.35 -0.39 6.59
C LEU A 164 -9.36 -1.55 6.67
N MET A 165 -9.20 -2.12 7.85
CA MET A 165 -8.20 -3.16 8.16
C MET A 165 -8.80 -4.57 8.16
N GLY A 166 -10.12 -4.69 8.08
CA GLY A 166 -10.84 -5.96 8.07
C GLY A 166 -10.54 -6.82 9.29
N ASN A 167 -10.20 -8.09 9.03
CA ASN A 167 -9.89 -9.09 10.05
C ASN A 167 -8.41 -9.10 10.50
N LEU A 168 -7.61 -8.10 10.12
CA LEU A 168 -6.22 -8.01 10.57
C LEU A 168 -6.19 -7.94 12.10
N SER A 169 -5.53 -8.94 12.72
CA SER A 169 -5.71 -9.36 14.12
C SER A 169 -5.31 -8.33 15.20
N ALA A 170 -4.81 -7.16 14.80
CA ALA A 170 -4.55 -6.05 15.72
C ALA A 170 -4.92 -4.71 15.06
N ALA A 171 -5.87 -3.99 15.65
CA ALA A 171 -6.17 -2.63 15.25
C ALA A 171 -4.91 -1.76 15.37
N PRO A 172 -4.52 -1.03 14.31
CA PRO A 172 -3.33 -0.19 14.35
C PRO A 172 -3.54 1.01 15.27
N ILE A 173 -2.47 1.80 15.41
CA ILE A 173 -2.52 3.11 16.05
C ILE A 173 -2.21 4.17 15.00
N LEU A 174 -2.92 5.30 15.04
CA LEU A 174 -2.64 6.42 14.13
C LEU A 174 -1.55 7.31 14.73
N LEU A 175 -0.55 7.60 13.91
CA LEU A 175 0.53 8.54 14.15
C LEU A 175 0.38 9.69 13.16
N HIS A 176 -0.02 10.86 13.66
CA HIS A 176 -0.19 12.05 12.84
C HIS A 176 1.08 12.89 12.79
N HIS A 177 1.36 13.40 11.60
CA HIS A 177 2.40 14.38 11.32
C HIS A 177 1.77 15.47 10.44
N GLN A 178 2.47 16.59 10.26
CA GLN A 178 2.00 17.65 9.36
C GLN A 178 1.98 17.20 7.89
N ASP A 179 2.87 16.28 7.51
CA ASP A 179 3.09 15.89 6.11
C ASP A 179 2.45 14.54 5.75
N HIS A 180 2.09 13.74 6.74
CA HIS A 180 1.58 12.38 6.54
C HIS A 180 0.86 11.83 7.78
N VAL A 181 0.05 10.79 7.56
CA VAL A 181 -0.57 9.98 8.60
C VAL A 181 -0.14 8.52 8.43
N THR A 182 0.29 7.90 9.52
CA THR A 182 0.76 6.50 9.53
C THR A 182 -0.14 5.66 10.42
N ALA A 183 -0.58 4.50 9.93
CA ALA A 183 -1.12 3.43 10.77
C ALA A 183 0.01 2.47 11.15
N TYR A 184 0.32 2.42 12.44
CA TYR A 184 1.38 1.59 12.97
C TYR A 184 0.83 0.36 13.68
N SER A 185 1.36 -0.81 13.36
CA SER A 185 1.06 -2.05 14.07
C SER A 185 2.01 -2.19 15.25
N GLU A 186 1.47 -2.12 16.47
CA GLU A 186 2.27 -2.41 17.68
C GLU A 186 2.66 -3.88 17.79
N LYS A 187 1.92 -4.78 17.12
CA LYS A 187 2.20 -6.21 17.07
C LYS A 187 3.39 -6.51 16.17
N LEU A 188 3.36 -5.98 14.94
CA LEU A 188 4.44 -6.14 13.96
C LEU A 188 5.60 -5.16 14.17
N LYS A 189 5.39 -4.13 14.98
CA LYS A 189 6.33 -3.04 15.23
C LYS A 189 6.75 -2.28 13.97
N MET A 190 5.84 -2.11 13.02
CA MET A 190 6.11 -1.42 11.75
C MET A 190 4.84 -0.71 11.25
N PRO A 191 4.97 0.28 10.35
CA PRO A 191 3.82 0.87 9.68
C PRO A 191 3.14 -0.17 8.78
N LEU A 192 1.81 -0.28 8.89
CA LEU A 192 0.98 -1.04 7.95
C LEU A 192 0.69 -0.24 6.70
N TRP A 193 0.52 1.07 6.87
CA TRP A 193 0.50 2.01 5.77
C TRP A 193 0.88 3.42 6.25
N THR A 194 1.40 4.22 5.33
CA THR A 194 1.57 5.66 5.48
C THR A 194 0.90 6.35 4.32
N SER A 195 0.08 7.36 4.61
CA SER A 195 -0.60 8.18 3.61
C SER A 195 -0.18 9.63 3.67
N PHE A 196 0.04 10.23 2.51
CA PHE A 196 0.45 11.61 2.34
C PHE A 196 -0.08 12.16 1.01
N THR A 197 -0.14 13.49 0.89
CA THR A 197 -0.70 14.16 -0.28
C THR A 197 0.32 15.17 -0.80
N LEU A 198 0.73 14.95 -2.05
CA LEU A 198 1.70 15.78 -2.76
C LEU A 198 0.98 16.86 -3.55
N THR A 199 1.51 18.08 -3.48
CA THR A 199 1.11 19.25 -4.29
C THR A 199 2.28 19.78 -5.13
N SER A 200 3.49 19.31 -4.87
CA SER A 200 4.73 19.72 -5.51
C SER A 200 5.69 18.53 -5.54
N GLY A 201 6.72 18.62 -6.39
CA GLY A 201 7.79 17.62 -6.44
C GLY A 201 8.66 17.59 -5.18
N PRO A 202 9.59 16.62 -5.09
CA PRO A 202 10.55 16.59 -4.00
C PRO A 202 11.46 17.82 -4.08
N GLU A 203 11.74 18.42 -2.93
CA GLU A 203 12.68 19.53 -2.82
C GLU A 203 13.91 19.08 -2.03
N GLY A 204 15.06 18.97 -2.71
CA GLY A 204 16.34 18.61 -2.12
C GLY A 204 16.70 17.12 -2.22
N THR A 205 17.87 16.78 -1.68
CA THR A 205 18.39 15.41 -1.65
C THR A 205 18.07 14.73 -0.32
N ALA A 206 17.81 13.42 -0.35
CA ALA A 206 17.68 12.60 0.85
C ALA A 206 18.87 12.82 1.79
N ALA A 207 18.60 13.21 3.04
CA ALA A 207 19.64 13.29 4.06
C ALA A 207 20.16 11.88 4.40
N THR A 208 21.36 11.80 4.96
CA THR A 208 21.85 10.53 5.51
C THR A 208 20.91 10.07 6.62
N PRO A 209 20.36 8.85 6.58
CA PRO A 209 19.42 8.38 7.59
C PRO A 209 20.03 8.44 9.00
N ASN A 210 19.32 9.07 9.92
CA ASN A 210 19.71 9.13 11.33
C ASN A 210 18.54 8.68 12.21
N TRP A 211 18.34 7.36 12.27
CA TRP A 211 17.18 6.74 12.90
C TRP A 211 17.08 7.03 14.39
N SER A 212 15.88 7.35 14.87
CA SER A 212 15.63 7.70 16.27
C SER A 212 14.28 7.20 16.79
N SER A 213 14.15 7.10 18.10
CA SER A 213 12.93 6.66 18.78
C SER A 213 11.73 7.56 18.50
N ASP A 214 10.58 6.96 18.21
CA ASP A 214 9.31 7.68 18.27
C ASP A 214 8.81 7.74 19.72
N VAL A 215 8.85 8.94 20.31
CA VAL A 215 8.47 9.17 21.70
C VAL A 215 6.98 8.88 22.00
N ARG A 216 6.13 8.75 20.98
CA ARG A 216 4.72 8.35 21.15
C ARG A 216 4.59 6.86 21.47
N LEU A 217 5.58 6.04 21.09
CA LEU A 217 5.60 4.59 21.31
C LEU A 217 6.18 4.20 22.67
N HIS A 218 5.73 3.07 23.20
CA HIS A 218 6.34 2.43 24.37
C HIS A 218 7.45 1.48 23.94
N LYS A 219 8.45 1.23 24.80
CA LYS A 219 9.58 0.32 24.50
C LYS A 219 9.15 -1.07 24.01
N ALA A 220 8.08 -1.61 24.58
CA ALA A 220 7.55 -2.92 24.18
C ALA A 220 7.02 -2.96 22.74
N ASN A 221 6.56 -1.82 22.23
CA ASN A 221 5.85 -1.68 20.97
C ASN A 221 6.69 -0.94 19.90
N SER A 222 7.85 -0.40 20.29
CA SER A 222 8.80 0.21 19.36
C SER A 222 9.69 -0.87 18.76
N VAL A 223 9.97 -0.74 17.47
CA VAL A 223 11.07 -1.48 16.84
C VAL A 223 12.41 -0.93 17.32
N ARG A 224 13.43 -1.79 17.32
CA ARG A 224 14.81 -1.44 17.63
C ARG A 224 15.69 -1.56 16.39
N CYS A 225 16.75 -0.76 16.32
CA CYS A 225 17.73 -0.90 15.23
C CYS A 225 18.35 -2.31 15.23
N ASP A 226 18.72 -2.85 16.40
CA ASP A 226 19.25 -4.23 16.51
C ASP A 226 18.25 -5.33 16.11
N ASP A 227 16.96 -5.03 15.94
CA ASP A 227 16.00 -6.01 15.43
C ASP A 227 16.17 -6.23 13.92
N TYR A 228 16.66 -5.23 13.18
CA TYR A 228 16.96 -5.33 11.75
C TYR A 228 18.22 -6.16 11.50
N ASP A 229 19.24 -6.02 12.36
CA ASP A 229 20.48 -6.82 12.29
C ASP A 229 20.23 -8.34 12.43
N LYS A 230 19.07 -8.74 12.96
CA LYS A 230 18.67 -10.14 13.15
C LYS A 230 17.90 -10.72 11.96
N LEU A 231 17.45 -9.89 11.02
CA LEU A 231 16.65 -10.34 9.87
C LEU A 231 17.55 -11.03 8.84
N ASP A 232 18.48 -10.27 8.27
CA ASP A 232 19.57 -10.76 7.42
C ASP A 232 20.65 -9.67 7.28
N ASN A 233 21.77 -10.00 6.62
CA ASN A 233 22.90 -9.08 6.45
C ASN A 233 22.64 -7.92 5.45
N ASN A 234 21.55 -7.96 4.68
CA ASN A 234 21.26 -7.00 3.60
C ASN A 234 20.02 -6.13 3.88
N THR A 235 19.37 -6.35 5.02
CA THR A 235 18.15 -5.66 5.41
C THR A 235 18.50 -4.33 6.07
N ILE A 236 17.87 -3.28 5.57
CA ILE A 236 17.99 -1.92 6.05
C ILE A 236 16.63 -1.39 6.49
N MET A 237 16.67 -0.38 7.36
CA MET A 237 15.50 0.44 7.66
C MET A 237 15.28 1.42 6.50
N ALA A 238 14.11 1.33 5.85
CA ALA A 238 13.70 2.28 4.82
C ALA A 238 12.48 3.10 5.28
N PRO A 239 12.45 4.42 5.03
CA PRO A 239 11.32 5.25 5.42
C PRO A 239 10.14 5.04 4.47
N LEU A 240 8.95 4.79 5.03
CA LEU A 240 7.74 4.58 4.24
C LEU A 240 7.18 5.92 3.73
N PHE A 241 7.15 6.96 4.57
CA PHE A 241 7.07 8.35 4.11
C PHE A 241 8.44 8.81 3.61
N PRO A 242 8.59 9.17 2.32
CA PRO A 242 9.88 9.55 1.79
C PRO A 242 10.32 10.94 2.28
N PRO A 243 11.54 11.08 2.84
CA PRO A 243 12.04 12.32 3.44
C PRO A 243 12.10 13.50 2.46
N GLU A 244 12.26 13.23 1.17
CA GLU A 244 12.36 14.22 0.10
C GLU A 244 11.08 15.08 -0.04
N PHE A 245 9.93 14.51 0.38
CA PHE A 245 8.62 15.16 0.37
C PHE A 245 8.26 15.87 1.68
N SER A 246 9.18 15.93 2.66
CA SER A 246 8.97 16.71 3.88
C SER A 246 8.80 18.20 3.54
N LEU A 247 7.76 18.84 4.06
CA LEU A 247 7.47 20.26 3.77
C LEU A 247 8.40 21.18 4.57
N ASP A 248 8.64 20.86 5.84
CA ASP A 248 9.57 21.60 6.68
C ASP A 248 10.93 20.91 6.73
N LYS A 249 11.90 21.48 6.01
CA LYS A 249 13.28 20.95 5.96
C LYS A 249 14.04 21.08 7.28
N THR A 250 13.53 21.86 8.24
CA THR A 250 14.09 21.91 9.60
C THR A 250 13.69 20.71 10.46
N LEU A 251 12.69 19.93 10.01
CA LEU A 251 12.21 18.70 10.64
C LEU A 251 12.81 17.44 9.97
N ASP A 252 14.07 17.51 9.57
CA ASP A 252 14.81 16.43 8.89
C ASP A 252 14.86 15.10 9.67
N ARG A 253 14.67 15.12 10.99
CA ARG A 253 14.57 13.93 11.84
C ARG A 253 13.23 13.21 11.79
N VAL A 254 12.13 13.89 11.45
CA VAL A 254 10.78 13.32 11.52
C VAL A 254 10.61 12.12 10.58
N PRO A 255 11.07 12.15 9.32
CA PRO A 255 11.00 10.97 8.44
C PRO A 255 11.83 9.78 8.94
N TYR A 256 12.86 10.01 9.75
CA TYR A 256 13.77 8.99 10.30
C TYR A 256 13.44 8.61 11.75
N ILE A 257 12.17 8.72 12.16
CA ILE A 257 11.71 8.06 13.39
C ILE A 257 11.37 6.60 13.09
N VAL A 258 11.67 5.70 14.03
CA VAL A 258 11.53 4.24 13.81
C VAL A 258 10.10 3.77 13.53
N SER A 259 9.08 4.58 13.81
CA SER A 259 7.68 4.25 13.48
C SER A 259 7.34 4.44 11.99
N ASN A 260 8.20 5.10 11.23
CA ASN A 260 8.13 5.22 9.77
C ASN A 260 9.00 4.17 9.05
N ALA A 261 9.69 3.30 9.79
CA ALA A 261 10.64 2.34 9.20
C ALA A 261 9.97 1.04 8.78
N ALA A 262 10.25 0.58 7.56
CA ALA A 262 9.92 -0.75 7.06
C ALA A 262 11.20 -1.50 6.64
N PRO A 263 11.25 -2.84 6.80
CA PRO A 263 12.32 -3.67 6.24
C PRO A 263 12.41 -3.57 4.73
N SER A 264 13.62 -3.40 4.21
CA SER A 264 13.92 -3.34 2.77
C SER A 264 15.37 -3.76 2.51
N THR A 265 15.76 -3.95 1.26
CA THR A 265 17.16 -4.09 0.85
C THR A 265 17.64 -2.85 0.10
N GLU A 266 18.95 -2.64 -0.01
CA GLU A 266 19.51 -1.56 -0.83
C GLU A 266 19.11 -1.69 -2.32
N GLN A 267 18.99 -2.92 -2.82
CA GLN A 267 18.57 -3.17 -4.20
C GLN A 267 17.11 -2.79 -4.40
N GLN A 268 16.23 -3.11 -3.46
CA GLN A 268 14.84 -2.67 -3.47
C GLN A 268 14.77 -1.13 -3.47
N GLN A 269 15.56 -0.46 -2.62
CA GLN A 269 15.58 1.00 -2.52
C GLN A 269 16.08 1.68 -3.81
N LYS A 270 16.99 1.06 -4.57
CA LYS A 270 17.38 1.56 -5.90
C LYS A 270 16.20 1.61 -6.85
N HIS A 271 15.34 0.59 -6.87
CA HIS A 271 14.12 0.58 -7.68
C HIS A 271 13.05 1.51 -7.12
N TRP A 272 12.97 1.60 -5.79
CA TRP A 272 12.02 2.50 -5.12
C TRP A 272 12.28 3.96 -5.48
N ARG A 273 13.55 4.37 -5.65
CA ARG A 273 13.88 5.71 -6.15
C ARG A 273 13.31 6.00 -7.53
N LEU A 274 13.21 5.04 -8.45
CA LEU A 274 12.54 5.25 -9.74
C LEU A 274 11.05 5.61 -9.56
N LEU A 275 10.38 4.95 -8.62
CA LEU A 275 8.99 5.29 -8.29
C LEU A 275 8.88 6.73 -7.76
N LEU A 276 9.73 7.10 -6.81
CA LEU A 276 9.66 8.40 -6.14
C LEU A 276 10.11 9.56 -7.04
N ASP A 277 11.25 9.39 -7.73
CA ASP A 277 11.93 10.45 -8.48
C ASP A 277 11.35 10.65 -9.88
N GLU A 278 10.74 9.61 -10.48
CA GLU A 278 10.22 9.69 -11.85
C GLU A 278 8.70 9.53 -11.91
N LEU A 279 8.19 8.40 -11.41
CA LEU A 279 6.78 8.04 -11.62
C LEU A 279 5.83 8.95 -10.85
N MET A 280 6.11 9.23 -9.58
CA MET A 280 5.28 10.11 -8.76
C MET A 280 5.23 11.53 -9.31
N LEU A 281 6.35 12.07 -9.79
CA LEU A 281 6.38 13.38 -10.45
C LEU A 281 5.52 13.42 -11.71
N ARG A 282 5.60 12.35 -12.50
CA ARG A 282 4.80 12.23 -13.73
C ARG A 282 3.31 12.11 -13.42
N TRP A 283 2.93 11.39 -12.37
CA TRP A 283 1.54 11.26 -11.93
C TRP A 283 1.00 12.53 -11.27
N LEU A 284 1.83 13.28 -10.54
CA LEU A 284 1.45 14.54 -9.93
C LEU A 284 0.99 15.54 -10.99
N GLY A 285 1.70 15.66 -12.11
CA GLY A 285 1.24 16.38 -13.31
C GLY A 285 0.82 17.84 -13.10
N GLY A 286 1.27 18.48 -12.01
CA GLY A 286 0.87 19.84 -11.60
C GLY A 286 -0.45 19.92 -10.80
N GLY A 287 -1.07 18.79 -10.47
CA GLY A 287 -2.26 18.69 -9.64
C GLY A 287 -1.95 18.28 -8.20
N GLN A 288 -2.77 17.39 -7.66
CA GLN A 288 -2.57 16.75 -6.36
C GLN A 288 -2.52 15.24 -6.52
N LEU A 289 -1.62 14.60 -5.76
CA LEU A 289 -1.49 13.15 -5.72
C LEU A 289 -1.54 12.69 -4.27
N ASN A 290 -2.60 11.97 -3.88
CA ASN A 290 -2.59 11.23 -2.62
C ASN A 290 -1.90 9.88 -2.85
N VAL A 291 -1.00 9.53 -1.94
CA VAL A 291 -0.21 8.31 -1.97
C VAL A 291 -0.46 7.54 -0.69
N ILE A 292 -0.65 6.23 -0.81
CA ILE A 292 -0.65 5.28 0.31
C ILE A 292 0.39 4.21 0.00
N LEU A 293 1.38 4.07 0.88
CA LEU A 293 2.43 3.06 0.79
C LEU A 293 2.32 2.13 2.00
N GLY A 294 2.69 0.86 1.85
CA GLY A 294 2.68 -0.13 2.94
C GLY A 294 3.40 -1.42 2.54
N PRO A 295 3.84 -2.23 3.53
CA PRO A 295 4.36 -3.56 3.27
C PRO A 295 3.23 -4.53 2.85
N ALA A 296 3.60 -5.59 2.13
CA ALA A 296 2.73 -6.71 1.81
C ALA A 296 3.37 -8.02 2.27
N PHE A 297 2.58 -8.90 2.87
CA PHE A 297 3.00 -10.21 3.35
C PHE A 297 2.14 -11.28 2.68
N ASP A 298 2.77 -12.06 1.81
CA ASP A 298 2.17 -13.13 1.00
C ASP A 298 3.23 -14.22 0.79
N LEU A 299 3.66 -14.85 1.89
CA LEU A 299 4.73 -15.86 1.89
C LEU A 299 4.31 -17.15 1.18
N ASN A 300 3.03 -17.47 1.19
CA ASN A 300 2.46 -18.64 0.52
C ASN A 300 2.07 -18.35 -0.95
N ALA A 301 2.28 -17.12 -1.42
CA ALA A 301 2.00 -16.66 -2.79
C ALA A 301 0.56 -16.89 -3.25
N ASP A 302 -0.41 -16.87 -2.31
CA ASP A 302 -1.83 -17.05 -2.57
C ASP A 302 -2.59 -15.75 -2.88
N SER A 303 -1.89 -14.62 -2.84
CA SER A 303 -2.44 -13.27 -3.05
C SER A 303 -3.44 -12.82 -1.98
N ILE A 304 -3.42 -13.47 -0.82
CA ILE A 304 -4.18 -13.11 0.37
C ILE A 304 -3.17 -12.68 1.44
N VAL A 305 -3.59 -11.76 2.31
CA VAL A 305 -2.73 -11.34 3.41
C VAL A 305 -2.47 -12.49 4.39
N ASP A 306 -1.20 -12.70 4.74
CA ASP A 306 -0.81 -13.69 5.75
C ASP A 306 -1.39 -13.36 7.14
N ASN A 307 -1.65 -14.40 7.93
CA ASN A 307 -1.99 -14.23 9.35
C ASN A 307 -0.73 -13.98 10.19
N PHE A 308 -0.68 -12.84 10.87
CA PHE A 308 0.41 -12.46 11.77
C PHE A 308 -0.07 -12.00 13.14
#